data_AF-A0A0B4GL80-F1
#
_entry.id   AF-A0A0B4GL80-F1
#
_cell.length_a   1.000
_cell.length_b   1.000
_cell.length_c   1.000
_cell.angle_alpha   90.00
_cell.angle_beta   90.00
_cell.angle_gamma   90.00
#
_symmetry.space_group_name_H-M   'P 1'
#
loop_
_entity.id
_entity.type
_entity.pdbx_description
1 polymer ?
#
loop_
_entity_poly.entity_id
_entity_poly.type
_entity_poly.pdbx_seq_one_letter_code
_entity_poly.pdbx_strand_id
1 'polypeptide(L)'
;MKLFSTSLVAVSALAGFSYAWDVTSYRYISDCRVHDDGAYRYYEGSDSKTCHNLAGGDSGASCTQYTNGGDHHANCDGNMVVPGSIYVGGDTRCAFFTDTNCRGTRREGSNRVCVSGAFKSFACNI
;
A
#
# COMPACT_ATOMS: atom_id res chain seq x y z
N MET A 1 28.38 -45.21 -28.26
CA MET A 1 27.09 -44.94 -27.61
C MET A 1 27.32 -43.86 -26.56
N LYS A 2 26.74 -42.67 -26.76
CA LYS A 2 26.90 -41.50 -25.87
C LYS A 2 25.74 -41.51 -24.87
N LEU A 3 26.04 -41.70 -23.58
CA LEU A 3 25.11 -41.49 -22.48
C LEU A 3 25.16 -40.00 -22.11
N PHE A 4 24.12 -39.24 -22.44
CA PHE A 4 23.96 -37.87 -21.96
C PHE A 4 23.29 -37.93 -20.58
N SER A 5 24.07 -37.72 -19.53
CA SER A 5 23.54 -37.47 -18.19
C SER A 5 22.86 -36.11 -18.17
N THR A 6 21.53 -36.11 -18.09
CA THR A 6 20.70 -34.93 -17.87
C THR A 6 20.81 -34.51 -16.40
N SER A 7 21.62 -33.49 -16.12
CA SER A 7 21.61 -32.80 -14.83
C SER A 7 20.35 -31.94 -14.73
N LEU A 8 19.47 -32.28 -13.79
CA LEU A 8 18.31 -31.48 -13.39
C LEU A 8 18.80 -30.17 -12.76
N VAL A 9 18.48 -29.03 -13.39
CA VAL A 9 18.65 -27.71 -12.78
C VAL A 9 17.44 -27.47 -11.87
N ALA A 10 17.65 -27.51 -10.56
CA ALA A 10 16.66 -27.05 -9.60
C ALA A 10 16.59 -25.51 -9.68
N VAL A 11 15.59 -24.99 -10.38
CA VAL A 11 15.26 -23.56 -10.34
C VAL A 11 14.56 -23.32 -9.01
N SER A 12 15.30 -22.79 -8.04
CA SER A 12 14.74 -22.25 -6.80
C SER A 12 13.78 -21.12 -7.17
N ALA A 13 12.48 -21.39 -7.15
CA ALA A 13 11.47 -20.36 -7.34
C ALA A 13 11.65 -19.32 -6.22
N LEU A 14 12.01 -18.09 -6.61
CA LEU A 14 11.90 -16.93 -5.74
C LEU A 14 10.42 -16.84 -5.37
N ALA A 15 10.06 -17.28 -4.17
CA ALA A 15 8.78 -16.97 -3.56
C ALA A 15 8.75 -15.46 -3.33
N GLY A 16 8.37 -14.71 -4.36
CA GLY A 16 8.03 -13.31 -4.20
C GLY A 16 6.85 -13.26 -3.23
N PHE A 17 7.01 -12.52 -2.13
CA PHE A 17 5.89 -12.20 -1.26
C PHE A 17 4.88 -11.42 -2.11
N SER A 18 3.89 -12.11 -2.67
CA SER A 18 2.83 -11.47 -3.43
C SER A 18 1.90 -10.79 -2.43
N TYR A 19 2.10 -9.49 -2.22
CA TYR A 19 1.10 -8.67 -1.55
C TYR A 19 -0.19 -8.68 -2.38
N ALA A 20 -1.33 -8.82 -1.72
CA ALA A 20 -2.65 -8.82 -2.37
C ALA A 20 -3.09 -7.41 -2.76
N TRP A 21 -2.49 -6.40 -2.13
CA TRP A 21 -2.71 -5.00 -2.40
C TRP A 21 -1.56 -4.16 -1.87
N ASP A 22 -1.31 -3.03 -2.53
CA ASP A 22 -0.41 -1.98 -2.07
C ASP A 22 -1.09 -0.61 -2.23
N VAL A 23 -0.95 0.23 -1.22
CA VAL A 23 -1.56 1.56 -1.15
C VAL A 23 -0.51 2.53 -0.66
N THR A 24 -0.39 3.68 -1.32
CA THR A 24 0.51 4.77 -0.88
C THR A 24 -0.30 6.01 -0.58
N SER A 25 -0.15 6.55 0.62
CA SER A 25 -0.81 7.78 1.03
C SER A 25 0.18 8.95 1.06
N TYR A 26 -0.22 10.08 0.50
CA TYR A 26 0.60 11.28 0.40
C TYR A 26 -0.04 12.41 1.18
N ARG A 27 0.80 13.26 1.79
CA ARG A 27 0.33 14.44 2.53
C ARG A 27 -0.38 15.46 1.62
N TYR A 28 0.04 15.56 0.37
CA TYR A 28 -0.43 16.58 -0.58
C TYR A 28 -1.60 16.08 -1.43
N ILE A 29 -2.49 17.00 -1.81
CA ILE A 29 -3.78 16.68 -2.47
C ILE A 29 -3.60 16.44 -3.97
N SER A 30 -2.65 17.10 -4.60
CA SER A 30 -2.37 16.93 -6.03
C SER A 30 -1.42 15.76 -6.25
N ASP A 31 -1.61 15.09 -7.38
CA ASP A 31 -0.63 14.27 -8.10
C ASP A 31 -0.03 13.01 -7.44
N CYS A 32 -0.38 12.64 -6.21
CA CYS A 32 0.12 11.41 -5.56
C CYS A 32 1.64 11.26 -5.69
N ARG A 33 2.34 12.38 -5.49
CA ARG A 33 3.78 12.50 -5.64
C ARG A 33 4.39 12.91 -4.32
N VAL A 34 5.56 12.34 -4.05
CA VAL A 34 6.35 12.79 -2.93
C VAL A 34 7.10 14.06 -3.35
N HIS A 35 7.09 15.06 -2.48
CA HIS A 35 8.01 16.20 -2.60
C HIS A 35 9.38 15.79 -2.04
N ASP A 36 10.44 16.50 -2.45
CA ASP A 36 11.81 16.20 -2.03
C ASP A 36 12.00 16.24 -0.50
N ASP A 37 11.27 17.11 0.20
CA ASP A 37 11.21 17.21 1.67
C ASP A 37 9.96 16.52 2.27
N GLY A 38 9.19 15.85 1.43
CA GLY A 38 7.87 15.33 1.74
C GLY A 38 7.87 14.06 2.57
N ALA A 39 6.67 13.70 3.05
CA ALA A 39 6.42 12.45 3.73
C ALA A 39 5.25 11.70 3.07
N TYR A 40 5.35 10.38 3.07
CA TYR A 40 4.31 9.47 2.57
C TYR A 40 4.31 8.19 3.40
N ARG A 41 3.20 7.45 3.35
CA ARG A 41 3.10 6.14 3.97
C ARG A 41 2.76 5.11 2.91
N TYR A 42 3.45 3.98 2.98
CA TYR A 42 3.21 2.82 2.14
C TYR A 42 2.62 1.72 2.99
N TYR A 43 1.52 1.14 2.50
CA TYR A 43 0.78 0.07 3.14
C TYR A 43 0.74 -1.11 2.18
N GLU A 44 1.02 -2.29 2.70
CA GLU A 44 0.87 -3.53 1.96
C GLU A 44 0.24 -4.59 2.85
N GLY A 45 -0.57 -5.44 2.26
CA GLY A 45 -1.22 -6.53 2.98
C GLY A 45 -1.42 -7.75 2.09
N SER A 46 -1.67 -8.86 2.76
CA SER A 46 -1.94 -10.16 2.12
C SER A 46 -3.39 -10.60 2.30
N ASP A 47 -4.13 -9.92 3.17
CA ASP A 47 -5.53 -10.15 3.44
C ASP A 47 -6.43 -9.37 2.46
N SER A 48 -7.69 -9.78 2.38
CA SER A 48 -8.70 -9.13 1.54
C SER A 48 -9.93 -8.82 2.37
N LYS A 49 -10.65 -7.75 2.01
CA LYS A 49 -11.95 -7.36 2.61
C LYS A 49 -11.92 -7.00 4.10
N THR A 50 -10.74 -6.75 4.64
CA THR A 50 -10.47 -6.21 5.98
C THR A 50 -10.37 -4.69 5.92
N CYS A 51 -10.80 -4.03 7.00
CA CYS A 51 -10.70 -2.58 7.12
C CYS A 51 -9.36 -2.22 7.75
N HIS A 52 -8.63 -1.31 7.12
CA HIS A 52 -7.31 -0.84 7.57
C HIS A 52 -7.33 0.67 7.80
N ASN A 53 -6.77 1.13 8.90
CA ASN A 53 -6.62 2.52 9.27
C ASN A 53 -5.33 3.09 8.64
N LEU A 54 -5.45 4.29 8.09
CA LEU A 54 -4.32 5.04 7.53
C LEU A 54 -3.43 5.63 8.65
N ALA A 55 -3.88 5.61 9.90
CA ALA A 55 -3.01 5.85 11.06
C ALA A 55 -1.88 4.82 11.15
N GLY A 56 -2.03 3.62 10.57
CA GLY A 56 -1.07 2.53 10.67
C GLY A 56 -1.22 1.74 11.98
N GLY A 57 -0.47 0.65 12.10
CA GLY A 57 -0.42 -0.18 13.31
C GLY A 57 -1.54 -1.21 13.45
N ASP A 58 -2.42 -1.37 12.46
CA ASP A 58 -3.47 -2.40 12.50
C ASP A 58 -2.93 -3.79 12.13
N SER A 59 -3.53 -4.82 12.73
CA SER A 59 -3.26 -6.21 12.37
C SER A 59 -3.65 -6.50 10.91
N GLY A 60 -2.72 -7.03 10.12
CA GLY A 60 -2.96 -7.50 8.74
C GLY A 60 -2.30 -6.65 7.65
N ALA A 61 -1.94 -5.39 7.97
CA ALA A 61 -1.24 -4.50 7.06
C ALA A 61 0.15 -4.16 7.60
N SER A 62 1.18 -4.36 6.78
CA SER A 62 2.47 -3.71 7.00
C SER A 62 2.33 -2.23 6.67
N CYS A 63 2.96 -1.37 7.47
CA CYS A 63 2.96 0.07 7.22
C CYS A 63 4.35 0.65 7.46
N THR A 64 4.87 1.33 6.43
CA THR A 64 6.14 2.04 6.46
C THR A 64 5.90 3.52 6.20
N GLN A 65 6.37 4.37 7.10
CA GLN A 65 6.38 5.82 6.91
C GLN A 65 7.72 6.25 6.36
N TYR A 66 7.69 7.01 5.28
CA TYR A 66 8.85 7.62 4.64
C TYR A 66 8.84 9.14 4.86
N THR A 67 10.02 9.73 5.04
CA THR A 67 10.24 11.17 5.25
C THR A 67 11.45 11.64 4.46
N ASN A 68 11.56 12.96 4.24
CA ASN A 68 12.59 13.57 3.40
C ASN A 68 12.64 12.95 2.01
N GLY A 69 11.50 12.92 1.31
CA GLY A 69 11.39 12.38 -0.05
C GLY A 69 11.56 10.86 -0.16
N GLY A 70 11.76 10.15 0.96
CA GLY A 70 12.03 8.71 0.97
C GLY A 70 13.35 8.32 1.63
N ASP A 71 14.23 9.27 1.93
CA ASP A 71 15.58 8.98 2.46
C ASP A 71 15.57 8.34 3.85
N HIS A 72 14.52 8.62 4.64
CA HIS A 72 14.36 8.07 5.98
C HIS A 72 13.05 7.32 6.10
N HIS A 73 13.08 6.16 6.75
CA HIS A 73 11.89 5.36 6.99
C HIS A 73 11.80 4.86 8.43
N ALA A 74 10.56 4.66 8.88
CA ALA A 74 10.22 4.06 10.17
C ALA A 74 8.89 3.30 10.06
N ASN A 75 8.58 2.49 11.06
CA ASN A 75 7.23 1.96 11.22
C ASN A 75 6.23 3.12 11.35
N CYS A 76 4.97 2.85 10.99
CA CYS A 76 3.88 3.79 11.22
C CYS A 76 3.45 3.84 12.70
N ASP A 77 4.38 4.22 13.58
CA ASP A 77 4.16 4.42 15.00
C ASP A 77 4.17 5.93 15.27
N GLY A 78 3.02 6.60 15.14
CA GLY A 78 2.93 8.05 15.41
C GLY A 78 1.73 8.77 14.81
N ASN A 79 1.62 10.06 15.12
CA ASN A 79 0.51 10.93 14.71
C ASN A 79 0.20 10.81 13.21
N MET A 80 -1.08 10.60 12.91
CA MET A 80 -1.59 10.37 11.57
C MET A 80 -1.34 11.59 10.67
N VAL A 81 -0.62 11.38 9.58
CA VAL A 81 -0.71 12.27 8.41
C VAL A 81 -2.08 12.01 7.82
N VAL A 82 -3.03 12.94 7.97
CA VAL A 82 -4.27 12.89 7.18
C VAL A 82 -3.83 13.03 5.72
N PRO A 83 -3.96 11.99 4.89
CA PRO A 83 -3.50 12.07 3.52
C PRO A 83 -4.36 13.05 2.75
N GLY A 84 -3.73 13.79 1.86
CA GLY A 84 -4.41 14.63 0.86
C GLY A 84 -4.75 13.83 -0.39
N SER A 85 -3.96 12.81 -0.71
CA SER A 85 -4.18 11.91 -1.83
C SER A 85 -3.67 10.51 -1.55
N ILE A 86 -4.24 9.53 -2.26
CA ILE A 86 -3.90 8.11 -2.15
C ILE A 86 -3.67 7.55 -3.55
N TYR A 87 -2.58 6.80 -3.71
CA TYR A 87 -2.28 5.98 -4.86
C TYR A 87 -2.60 4.52 -4.56
N VAL A 88 -3.30 3.86 -5.48
CA VAL A 88 -3.55 2.42 -5.44
C VAL A 88 -2.65 1.75 -6.47
N GLY A 89 -1.73 0.91 -6.01
CA GLY A 89 -0.88 0.12 -6.89
C GLY A 89 -1.53 -1.16 -7.38
N GLY A 90 -0.88 -1.78 -8.37
CA GLY A 90 -1.33 -3.01 -9.01
C GLY A 90 -2.71 -2.92 -9.67
N ASP A 91 -3.32 -4.08 -9.90
CA ASP A 91 -4.69 -4.22 -10.45
C ASP A 91 -5.78 -4.30 -9.37
N THR A 92 -5.42 -3.94 -8.13
CA THR A 92 -6.30 -4.01 -6.96
C THR A 92 -7.39 -2.95 -7.02
N ARG A 93 -8.57 -3.27 -6.48
CA ARG A 93 -9.65 -2.31 -6.21
C ARG A 93 -9.76 -2.05 -4.71
N CYS A 94 -9.75 -0.78 -4.32
CA CYS A 94 -9.88 -0.36 -2.93
C CYS A 94 -10.99 0.69 -2.76
N ALA A 95 -11.69 0.62 -1.63
CA ALA A 95 -12.57 1.67 -1.16
C ALA A 95 -11.90 2.45 -0.02
N PHE A 96 -12.01 3.77 -0.07
CA PHE A 96 -11.46 4.72 0.88
C PHE A 96 -12.58 5.46 1.60
N PHE A 97 -12.38 5.69 2.89
CA PHE A 97 -13.41 6.14 3.82
C PHE A 97 -12.92 7.31 4.66
N THR A 98 -13.81 8.25 5.00
CA THR A 98 -13.48 9.43 5.83
C THR A 98 -13.41 9.15 7.33
N ASP A 99 -13.89 7.98 7.76
CA ASP A 99 -13.84 7.50 9.14
C ASP A 99 -12.81 6.37 9.29
N THR A 100 -12.38 6.08 10.52
CA THR A 100 -11.33 5.08 10.80
C THR A 100 -11.80 3.62 10.71
N ASN A 101 -13.11 3.39 10.59
CA ASN A 101 -13.74 2.07 10.65
C ASN A 101 -14.47 1.69 9.35
N CYS A 102 -14.01 2.21 8.21
CA CYS A 102 -14.59 1.98 6.88
C CYS A 102 -16.06 2.41 6.78
N ARG A 103 -16.36 3.58 7.35
CA ARG A 103 -17.68 4.24 7.30
C ARG A 103 -17.55 5.68 6.78
N GLY A 104 -18.69 6.35 6.64
CA GLY A 104 -18.74 7.72 6.13
C GLY A 104 -18.71 7.79 4.61
N THR A 105 -18.13 8.87 4.07
CA THR A 105 -18.04 9.06 2.61
C THR A 105 -17.09 8.04 2.02
N ARG A 106 -17.56 7.30 1.02
CA ARG A 106 -16.81 6.28 0.28
C ARG A 106 -16.34 6.82 -1.07
N ARG A 107 -15.08 6.59 -1.40
CA ARG A 107 -14.55 6.70 -2.77
C ARG A 107 -13.83 5.43 -3.17
N GLU A 108 -13.90 5.08 -4.44
CA GLU A 108 -13.22 3.90 -4.97
C GLU A 108 -12.01 4.32 -5.78
N GLY A 109 -10.95 3.50 -5.70
CA GLY A 109 -9.78 3.60 -6.54
C GLY A 109 -9.38 2.22 -7.02
N SER A 110 -9.00 2.11 -8.29
CA SER A 110 -8.50 0.88 -8.90
C SER A 110 -7.45 1.17 -9.96
N ASN A 111 -6.48 0.28 -10.12
CA ASN A 111 -5.47 0.29 -11.18
C ASN A 111 -4.74 1.63 -11.36
N ARG A 112 -3.66 1.81 -10.59
CA ARG A 112 -2.74 2.97 -10.67
C ARG A 112 -3.46 4.31 -10.70
N VAL A 113 -4.43 4.48 -9.81
CA VAL A 113 -5.22 5.71 -9.72
C VAL A 113 -4.80 6.53 -8.51
N CYS A 114 -4.75 7.85 -8.71
CA CYS A 114 -4.64 8.82 -7.63
C CYS A 114 -6.03 9.30 -7.22
N VAL A 115 -6.34 9.21 -5.92
CA VAL A 115 -7.62 9.63 -5.34
C VAL A 115 -7.36 10.70 -4.30
N SER A 116 -7.83 11.91 -4.52
CA SER A 116 -7.75 13.01 -3.55
C SER A 116 -8.88 12.94 -2.52
N GLY A 117 -8.55 13.21 -1.26
CA GLY A 117 -9.52 13.26 -0.16
C GLY A 117 -8.88 13.06 1.21
N ALA A 118 -9.59 13.47 2.27
CA ALA A 118 -9.16 13.32 3.67
C ALA A 118 -9.57 11.96 4.24
N PHE A 119 -9.06 10.88 3.66
CA PHE A 119 -9.40 9.51 4.04
C PHE A 119 -8.70 9.10 5.34
N LYS A 120 -9.35 8.23 6.12
CA LYS A 120 -8.82 7.70 7.37
C LYS A 120 -8.74 6.17 7.39
N SER A 121 -9.48 5.49 6.53
CA SER A 121 -9.37 4.04 6.39
C SER A 121 -9.63 3.59 4.95
N PHE A 122 -9.27 2.34 4.68
CA PHE A 122 -9.50 1.71 3.39
C PHE A 122 -9.75 0.20 3.52
N ALA A 123 -10.33 -0.38 2.48
CA ALA A 123 -10.47 -1.83 2.32
C ALA A 123 -10.26 -2.19 0.85
N CYS A 124 -9.45 -3.22 0.59
CA CYS A 124 -9.11 -3.67 -0.76
C CYS A 124 -9.69 -5.04 -1.09
N ASN A 125 -9.81 -5.33 -2.39
CA ASN A 125 -10.36 -6.58 -2.94
C ASN A 125 -11.81 -6.85 -2.52
N ILE A 126 -12.61 -5.78 -2.41
CA ILE A 126 -14.06 -5.78 -2.14
C ILE A 126 -14.88 -6.40 -3.27
#